data_AF-A0A931GCL1-F1
#
_entry.id   AF-A0A931GCL1-F1
#
_cell.length_a   1.000
_cell.length_b   1.000
_cell.length_c   1.000
_cell.angle_alpha   90.00
_cell.angle_beta   90.00
_cell.angle_gamma   90.00
#
_symmetry.space_group_name_H-M   'P 1'
#
loop_
_entity.id
_entity.type
_entity.pdbx_description
1 polymer ?
#
loop_
_entity_poly.entity_id
_entity_poly.type
_entity_poly.pdbx_seq_one_letter_code
_entity_poly.pdbx_strand_id
1 'polypeptide(L)' 'AAPGRIDLQLETPYGAVALREWASEAPRVLLKTQNGPLLVRDPWQLQQVAA' A
#
# COMPACT_ATOMS: atom_id res chain seq x y z
N ALA A 1 -25.58 2.99 2.73
CA ALA A 1 -24.50 1.99 2.89
C ALA A 1 -24.44 1.15 1.61
N ALA A 2 -23.24 0.80 1.12
CA ALA A 2 -23.11 -0.07 -0.04
C ALA A 2 -23.45 -1.52 0.33
N PRO A 3 -24.02 -2.33 -0.58
CA PRO A 3 -24.49 -3.69 -0.29
C PRO A 3 -23.36 -4.72 -0.06
N GLY A 4 -22.10 -4.28 -0.06
CA GLY A 4 -20.94 -5.13 0.13
C GLY A 4 -19.73 -4.33 0.58
N ARG A 5 -18.64 -5.04 0.88
CA ARG A 5 -17.37 -4.43 1.26
C ARG A 5 -16.78 -3.73 0.04
N ILE A 6 -16.49 -2.44 0.20
CA ILE A 6 -15.74 -1.68 -0.81
C ILE A 6 -14.28 -1.68 -0.39
N ASP A 7 -13.43 -2.21 -1.27
CA ASP A 7 -11.98 -2.08 -1.17
C ASP A 7 -11.54 -0.91 -2.05
N LEU A 8 -10.64 -0.08 -1.53
CA LEU A 8 -10.06 1.06 -2.24
C LEU A 8 -8.56 0.89 -2.33
N GLN A 9 -8.01 1.26 -3.48
CA GLN A 9 -6.58 1.28 -3.75
C GLN A 9 -6.15 2.72 -4.00
N LEU A 10 -5.10 3.16 -3.30
CA LEU A 10 -4.49 4.47 -3.50
C LEU A 10 -3.33 4.32 -4.49
N GLU A 11 -3.35 5.12 -5.55
CA GLU A 11 -2.21 5.24 -6.44
C GLU A 11 -1.18 6.23 -5.88
N THR A 12 0.08 5.92 -6.12
CA THR A 12 1.25 6.71 -5.79
C THR A 12 2.16 6.76 -7.02
N PRO A 13 3.15 7.66 -7.08
CA PRO A 13 4.14 7.66 -8.18
C PRO A 13 4.91 6.34 -8.34
N TYR A 14 4.93 5.48 -7.32
CA TYR A 14 5.74 4.25 -7.28
C TYR A 14 4.93 2.96 -7.38
N GLY A 15 3.61 3.05 -7.50
CA GLY A 15 2.71 1.90 -7.50
C GLY A 15 1.45 2.18 -6.70
N ALA A 16 0.88 1.15 -6.08
CA ALA A 16 -0.36 1.32 -5.35
C ALA A 16 -0.43 0.49 -4.07
N VAL A 17 -1.15 1.02 -3.07
CA VAL A 17 -1.40 0.37 -1.78
C VAL A 17 -2.89 0.22 -1.52
N ALA A 18 -3.28 -0.82 -0.79
CA ALA A 18 -4.66 -0.92 -0.31
C ALA A 18 -4.92 0.16 0.75
N LEU A 19 -5.95 0.99 0.59
CA LEU A 19 -6.25 2.10 1.50
C LEU A 19 -6.43 1.61 2.95
N ARG A 20 -7.11 0.48 3.14
CA ARG A 20 -7.31 -0.11 4.48
C ARG A 20 -5.98 -0.51 5.14
N GLU A 21 -5.04 -1.01 4.35
CA GLU A 21 -3.74 -1.43 4.87
C GLU A 21 -2.92 -0.20 5.28
N TRP A 22 -2.91 0.85 4.45
CA TRP A 22 -2.29 2.13 4.76
C TRP A 22 -2.89 2.83 5.98
N ALA A 23 -4.22 2.74 6.15
CA ALA A 23 -4.90 3.32 7.31
C ALA A 23 -4.80 2.46 8.58
N SER A 24 -4.10 1.33 8.55
CA SER A 24 -3.90 0.47 9.72
C SER A 24 -2.72 0.92 10.59
N GLU A 25 -2.56 0.33 11.76
CA GLU A 25 -1.40 0.56 12.64
C GLU A 25 -0.16 -0.24 12.21
N ALA A 26 -0.20 -0.93 11.06
CA ALA A 26 0.94 -1.69 10.58
C ALA A 26 2.13 -0.76 10.28
N PRO A 27 3.36 -1.09 10.75
CA PRO A 27 4.53 -0.23 10.55
C PRO A 27 5.05 -0.22 9.10
N ARG A 28 4.51 -1.10 8.26
CA ARG A 28 4.89 -1.30 6.86
C ARG A 28 3.64 -1.70 6.07
N VAL A 29 3.63 -1.32 4.80
CA VAL A 29 2.57 -1.69 3.86
C VAL A 29 3.13 -2.30 2.59
N LEU A 30 2.34 -3.13 1.95
CA LEU A 30 2.65 -3.74 0.67
C LEU A 30 2.39 -2.74 -0.47
N LEU A 31 3.47 -2.18 -1.02
CA LEU A 31 3.44 -1.41 -2.25
C LEU A 31 3.46 -2.36 -3.45
N LYS A 32 2.37 -2.37 -4.22
CA LYS A 32 2.26 -3.10 -5.48
C LYS A 32 2.94 -2.28 -6.57
N THR A 33 4.09 -2.72 -7.05
CA THR A 33 4.81 -2.09 -8.18
C THR A 33 4.75 -2.96 -9.43
N GLN A 34 5.15 -2.39 -10.57
CA GLN A 34 5.29 -3.15 -11.83
C GLN A 34 6.41 -4.20 -11.77
N ASN A 35 7.41 -3.98 -10.90
CA ASN A 35 8.57 -4.86 -10.75
C ASN A 35 8.39 -5.90 -9.63
N GLY A 36 7.18 -5.99 -9.07
CA GLY A 36 6.84 -6.87 -7.95
C GLY A 36 6.47 -6.12 -6.67
N PRO A 37 6.01 -6.86 -5.65
CA PRO A 37 5.60 -6.27 -4.37
C PRO A 37 6.79 -5.87 -3.51
N LEU A 38 6.70 -4.74 -2.83
CA LEU A 38 7.70 -4.23 -1.89
C LEU A 38 7.05 -3.93 -0.54
N LEU A 39 7.74 -4.23 0.56
CA LEU A 39 7.35 -3.74 1.88
C LEU A 39 8.04 -2.41 2.15
N VAL A 40 7.24 -1.36 2.34
CA VAL A 40 7.72 0.01 2.54
C VAL A 40 7.10 0.62 3.79
N ARG A 41 7.78 1.62 4.39
CA ARG A 41 7.22 2.41 5.49
C ARG A 41 6.32 3.54 5.00
N ASP A 42 6.67 4.12 3.86
CA ASP A 42 5.95 5.23 3.24
C ASP A 42 5.79 4.93 1.74
N PRO A 43 4.57 4.76 1.21
CA PRO A 43 4.38 4.47 -0.22
C PRO A 43 4.61 5.69 -1.13
N TRP A 44 4.78 6.89 -0.56
CA TRP A 44 5.24 8.10 -1.28
C TRP A 44 6.75 8.28 -1.27
N GLN A 45 7.51 7.42 -0.59
CA GLN A 45 8.98 7.45 -0.60
C GLN A 45 9.54 6.03 -0.67
N LEU A 46 10.30 5.70 -1.72
CA LEU A 46 10.86 4.34 -1.94
C LEU A 46 12.01 3.97 -0.96
N GLN A 47 11.74 4.04 0.33
CA GLN A 47 12.57 3.45 1.38
C GLN A 47 12.07 2.03 1.64
N GLN A 48 12.65 1.08 0.92
CA GLN A 48 12.40 -0.34 1.14
C GLN A 48 12.92 -0.75 2.51
N VAL A 49 12.17 -1.60 3.21
CA VAL A 49 12.66 -2.23 4.43
C VAL A 49 13.27 -3.57 4.03
N ALA A 50 14.47 -3.87 4.54
CA ALA A 50 15.07 -5.18 4.39
C ALA A 50 14.11 -6.28 4.89
N ALA A 51 14.15 -7.43 4.22
CA ALA A 51 13.37 -8.62 4.59
C ALA A 51 13.82 -9.18 5.94
#